data_AF-A0A7K9ND48-F1
#
_entry.id   AF-A0A7K9ND48-F1
#
_cell.length_a   1.000
_cell.length_b   1.000
_cell.length_c   1.000
_cell.angle_alpha   90.00
_cell.angle_beta   90.00
_cell.angle_gamma   90.00
#
_symmetry.space_group_name_H-M   'P 1'
#
loop_
_entity.id
_entity.type
_entity.pdbx_description
1 polymer ?
#
loop_
_entity_poly.entity_id
_entity_poly.type
_entity_poly.pdbx_seq_one_letter_code
_entity_poly.pdbx_strand_id
1 'polypeptide(L)'
;MSQSGASRLAGPPPLPGGSLLALLAPEPSPSPPSGTPSPGPPPALLEGDWEGREELRLRELEEARARAAQMEKTMRWWSDCTANWREKWSKVRAERNRAREEVRQLRHRLEALTKELASLRRDRDRDRPDERPPPPPPQPSAGSPPADGAEGDAGPEQEPVRDVGAEVPQKAKELELMENILTSKQDESWEQRGPRASFSRQERSRLLWEDVSVVEEDATKITALKLRLDESQKVLLKEREDKLALSKNIEKLEGELSQWKIKYEELNKNKQEVMKQLNILKEIHQDELGRISEDLEDELGARSSMDKKLAELRAEMERLQAENAAEWGRRERLETEKLNLERENKKLRAQIEDLEEVLARKRRQTASALDTDLKTIQAELFEKNKKELAQAEDEVGKLMLVERVGVSCFAPYLAASSTIPSHPIPSPPIPSHPIPSHPIPQLDEAHNQTRKLQRSLDEQTEQSESFQVQLEHLQSRLRRQQSAPLFGKIRSARFGPDDAGDGTSDPDEDEDLQIQVP
;
A
#
# COMPACT_ATOMS: atom_id res chain seq x y z
N MET A 1 16.40 61.42 -0.79
CA MET A 1 15.08 60.93 -0.32
C MET A 1 14.74 59.69 -1.11
N SER A 2 13.98 58.78 -0.49
CA SER A 2 13.53 57.46 -0.97
C SER A 2 14.45 56.29 -0.60
N GLN A 3 13.94 55.55 0.39
CA GLN A 3 14.38 54.24 0.84
C GLN A 3 13.87 53.17 -0.15
N SER A 4 14.68 52.15 -0.42
CA SER A 4 14.20 50.86 -0.92
C SER A 4 14.80 49.77 -0.04
N GLY A 5 13.94 49.09 0.71
CA GLY A 5 14.29 47.93 1.54
C GLY A 5 14.50 46.70 0.67
N ALA A 6 15.69 46.11 0.76
CA ALA A 6 15.98 44.79 0.20
C ALA A 6 15.70 43.72 1.27
N SER A 7 14.67 42.92 1.04
CA SER A 7 14.40 41.71 1.85
C SER A 7 15.47 40.65 1.56
N ARG A 8 16.29 40.35 2.57
CA ARG A 8 17.23 39.23 2.58
C ARG A 8 16.45 37.93 2.80
N LEU A 9 16.55 37.01 1.84
CA LEU A 9 16.10 35.63 1.97
C LEU A 9 16.96 34.90 3.01
N ALA A 10 16.31 34.32 4.02
CA ALA A 10 16.95 33.49 5.03
C ALA A 10 17.34 32.13 4.44
N GLY A 11 18.63 31.78 4.53
CA GLY A 11 19.13 30.45 4.20
C GLY A 11 18.86 29.43 5.32
N PRO A 12 19.05 28.12 5.04
CA PRO A 12 18.81 27.05 6.01
C PRO A 12 19.85 27.06 7.15
N PRO A 13 19.51 26.57 8.36
CA PRO A 13 20.39 26.59 9.51
C PRO A 13 21.55 25.58 9.37
N PRO A 14 22.73 25.86 9.98
CA PRO A 14 23.88 24.96 9.90
C PRO A 14 23.71 23.75 10.83
N LEU A 15 24.12 22.57 10.34
CA LEU A 15 24.22 21.34 11.11
C LEU A 15 25.40 21.43 12.12
N PRO A 16 25.24 21.03 13.38
CA PRO A 16 26.37 20.89 14.28
C PRO A 16 27.16 19.63 13.89
N GLY A 17 28.36 19.83 13.35
CA GLY A 17 29.37 18.78 13.21
C GLY A 17 29.82 18.32 14.58
N GLY A 18 29.38 17.12 14.98
CA GLY A 18 29.82 16.42 16.17
C GLY A 18 30.00 14.94 15.83
N SER A 19 31.25 14.48 15.92
CA SER A 19 31.68 13.12 15.60
C SER A 19 30.90 12.05 16.38
N LEU A 20 30.02 11.30 15.71
CA LEU A 20 29.32 10.12 16.25
C LEU A 20 30.19 8.85 16.10
N LEU A 21 31.45 8.92 16.52
CA LEU A 21 32.39 7.80 16.45
C LEU A 21 33.23 7.65 17.73
N ALA A 22 32.63 7.98 18.89
CA ALA A 22 33.28 7.87 20.20
C ALA A 22 32.41 7.16 21.28
N LEU A 23 31.33 6.47 20.90
CA LEU A 23 30.45 5.74 21.84
C LEU A 23 30.50 4.20 21.71
N LEU A 24 31.43 3.65 20.92
CA LEU A 24 31.72 2.22 20.90
C LEU A 24 33.15 1.94 21.39
N ALA A 25 33.34 2.04 22.70
CA ALA A 25 34.46 1.40 23.39
C ALA A 25 33.92 0.74 24.67
N PRO A 26 34.19 -0.54 24.93
CA PRO A 26 33.81 -1.19 26.17
C PRO A 26 34.83 -0.80 27.26
N GLU A 27 34.41 0.01 28.23
CA GLU A 27 35.18 0.26 29.45
C GLU A 27 35.10 -0.97 30.39
N PRO A 28 36.22 -1.39 31.01
CA PRO A 28 36.26 -2.57 31.87
C PRO A 28 35.69 -2.28 33.27
N SER A 29 34.81 -3.16 33.73
CA SER A 29 34.22 -3.16 35.08
C SER A 29 35.28 -3.36 36.18
N PRO A 30 35.37 -2.49 37.20
CA PRO A 30 36.13 -2.80 38.41
C PRO A 30 35.28 -3.63 39.39
N SER A 31 35.78 -4.81 39.76
CA SER A 31 35.21 -5.64 40.84
C SER A 31 35.42 -4.98 42.22
N PRO A 32 34.44 -4.93 43.12
CA PRO A 32 34.68 -4.50 44.49
C PRO A 32 35.16 -5.68 45.37
N PRO A 33 36.04 -5.43 46.37
CA PRO A 33 36.49 -6.46 47.29
C PRO A 33 35.43 -6.76 48.37
N SER A 34 35.45 -8.01 48.81
CA SER A 34 34.61 -8.55 49.87
C SER A 34 34.83 -7.87 51.23
N GLY A 35 33.73 -7.58 51.94
CA GLY A 35 33.70 -7.51 53.41
C GLY A 35 33.49 -6.13 54.05
N THR A 36 32.24 -5.75 54.35
CA THR A 36 31.77 -5.08 55.60
C THR A 36 30.26 -4.76 55.49
N PRO A 37 29.45 -4.93 56.56
CA PRO A 37 28.03 -4.59 56.53
C PRO A 37 27.84 -3.09 56.85
N SER A 38 27.18 -2.36 55.94
CA SER A 38 26.83 -0.94 56.11
C SER A 38 25.37 -0.80 56.60
N PRO A 39 25.05 0.14 57.52
CA PRO A 39 23.69 0.31 58.03
C PRO A 39 22.81 0.99 56.97
N GLY A 40 21.58 0.47 56.80
CA GLY A 40 20.63 0.96 55.80
C GLY A 40 20.15 2.41 56.07
N PRO A 41 19.76 3.15 55.02
CA PRO A 41 19.32 4.55 55.15
C PRO A 41 17.86 4.65 55.67
N PRO A 42 17.48 5.79 56.29
CA PRO A 42 16.18 5.95 56.95
C PRO A 42 15.01 6.17 55.96
N PRO A 43 13.75 5.87 56.35
CA PRO A 43 12.63 5.66 55.41
C PRO A 43 11.94 6.91 54.85
N ALA A 44 12.40 8.12 55.17
CA ALA A 44 11.60 9.35 54.96
C ALA A 44 12.03 10.23 53.77
N LEU A 45 13.05 9.82 52.99
CA LEU A 45 13.53 10.61 51.83
C LEU A 45 13.22 9.98 50.46
N LEU A 46 12.46 8.88 50.41
CA LEU A 46 12.17 8.16 49.17
C LEU A 46 10.84 8.52 48.51
N GLU A 47 9.86 9.11 49.22
CA GLU A 47 8.52 9.33 48.67
C GLU A 47 8.47 10.39 47.56
N GLY A 48 9.22 11.50 47.69
CA GLY A 48 9.22 12.59 46.70
C GLY A 48 9.99 12.32 45.40
N ASP A 49 10.89 11.33 45.39
CA ASP A 49 11.64 10.92 44.18
C ASP A 49 10.79 10.04 43.25
N TRP A 50 9.77 9.36 43.79
CA TRP A 50 8.85 8.57 42.98
C TRP A 50 7.87 9.44 42.19
N GLU A 51 7.28 10.47 42.81
CA GLU A 51 6.36 11.39 42.11
C GLU A 51 7.06 12.14 40.97
N GLY A 52 8.27 12.66 41.19
CA GLY A 52 9.04 13.32 40.13
C GLY A 52 9.43 12.40 38.98
N ARG A 53 9.73 11.14 39.27
CA ARG A 53 10.10 10.12 38.27
C ARG A 53 8.86 9.62 37.50
N GLU A 54 7.71 9.52 38.16
CA GLU A 54 6.43 9.22 37.53
C GLU A 54 5.95 10.39 36.65
N GLU A 55 6.10 11.62 37.11
CA GLU A 55 5.84 12.82 36.29
C GLU A 55 6.74 12.91 35.05
N LEU A 56 8.03 12.57 35.19
CA LEU A 56 8.95 12.53 34.05
C LEU A 56 8.50 11.46 33.04
N ARG A 57 8.11 10.28 33.52
CA ARG A 57 7.58 9.18 32.70
C ARG A 57 6.30 9.59 31.98
N LEU A 58 5.38 10.30 32.64
CA LEU A 58 4.15 10.82 32.04
C LEU A 58 4.46 11.85 30.94
N ARG A 59 5.39 12.78 31.18
CA ARG A 59 5.84 13.75 30.17
C ARG A 59 6.49 13.06 28.97
N GLU A 60 7.34 12.05 29.19
CA GLU A 60 7.93 11.26 28.11
C GLU A 60 6.87 10.51 27.29
N LEU A 61 5.85 9.96 27.94
CA LEU A 61 4.72 9.31 27.27
C LEU A 61 3.88 10.32 26.47
N GLU A 62 3.64 11.52 26.99
CA GLU A 62 2.95 12.59 26.26
C GLU A 62 3.76 13.07 25.06
N GLU A 63 5.08 13.23 25.22
CA GLU A 63 5.96 13.58 24.11
C GLU A 63 6.00 12.48 23.04
N ALA A 64 6.04 11.21 23.44
CA ALA A 64 5.94 10.08 22.53
C ALA A 64 4.60 10.06 21.78
N ARG A 65 3.48 10.33 22.46
CA ARG A 65 2.15 10.47 21.83
C ARG A 65 2.09 11.64 20.87
N ALA A 66 2.68 12.79 21.22
CA ALA A 66 2.75 13.95 20.35
C ALA A 66 3.57 13.67 19.08
N ARG A 67 4.74 13.01 19.21
CA ARG A 67 5.55 12.56 18.07
C ARG A 67 4.79 11.56 17.20
N ALA A 68 4.08 10.60 17.79
CA ALA A 68 3.24 9.65 17.06
C ALA A 68 2.11 10.34 16.28
N ALA A 69 1.42 11.30 16.90
CA ALA A 69 0.37 12.08 16.24
C ALA A 69 0.92 12.91 15.06
N GLN A 70 2.14 13.45 15.18
CA GLN A 70 2.79 14.17 14.08
C GLN A 70 3.22 13.23 12.94
N MET A 71 3.75 12.04 13.27
CA MET A 71 4.03 11.00 12.28
C MET A 71 2.77 10.57 11.54
N GLU A 72 1.65 10.42 12.26
CA GLU A 72 0.35 10.10 11.69
C GLU A 72 -0.16 11.17 10.70
N LYS A 73 -0.03 12.45 11.04
CA LYS A 73 -0.36 13.56 10.12
C LYS A 73 0.49 13.51 8.86
N THR A 74 1.78 13.25 9.04
CA THR A 74 2.74 13.14 7.93
C THR A 74 2.38 11.95 7.04
N MET A 75 2.09 10.79 7.61
CA MET A 75 1.65 9.60 6.86
C MET A 75 0.34 9.81 6.12
N ARG A 76 -0.64 10.48 6.74
CA ARG A 76 -1.90 10.85 6.07
C ARG A 76 -1.65 11.75 4.87
N TRP A 77 -0.81 12.77 5.01
CA TRP A 77 -0.45 13.65 3.90
C TRP A 77 0.23 12.90 2.74
N TRP A 78 1.17 11.99 3.02
CA TRP A 78 1.77 11.15 1.99
C TRP A 78 0.76 10.22 1.31
N SER A 79 -0.19 9.67 2.06
CA SER A 79 -1.29 8.85 1.55
C SER A 79 -2.18 9.65 0.59
N ASP A 80 -2.58 10.86 0.99
CA ASP A 80 -3.43 11.74 0.18
C ASP A 80 -2.71 12.21 -1.10
N CYS A 81 -1.42 12.54 -1.00
CA CYS A 81 -0.57 12.83 -2.16
C CYS A 81 -0.51 11.65 -3.14
N THR A 82 -0.33 10.43 -2.62
CA THR A 82 -0.28 9.21 -3.44
C THR A 82 -1.63 8.90 -4.09
N ALA A 83 -2.73 9.08 -3.35
CA ALA A 83 -4.09 8.89 -3.84
C ALA A 83 -4.42 9.89 -4.97
N ASN A 84 -4.12 11.18 -4.76
CA ASN A 84 -4.33 12.23 -5.74
C ASN A 84 -3.53 11.96 -7.03
N TRP A 85 -2.28 11.53 -6.90
CA TRP A 85 -1.46 11.20 -8.07
C TRP A 85 -2.03 9.99 -8.82
N ARG A 86 -2.39 8.92 -8.10
CA ARG A 86 -3.04 7.73 -8.71
C ARG A 86 -4.34 8.10 -9.43
N GLU A 87 -5.14 8.98 -8.86
CA GLU A 87 -6.38 9.45 -9.48
C GLU A 87 -6.09 10.21 -10.77
N LYS A 88 -5.19 11.20 -10.73
CA LYS A 88 -4.77 11.97 -11.92
C LYS A 88 -4.28 11.06 -13.05
N TRP A 89 -3.47 10.07 -12.73
CA TRP A 89 -2.96 9.14 -13.75
C TRP A 89 -3.98 8.13 -14.22
N SER A 90 -4.95 7.78 -13.40
CA SER A 90 -6.09 6.99 -13.84
C SER A 90 -6.98 7.79 -14.80
N LYS A 91 -7.19 9.08 -14.54
CA LYS A 91 -7.89 10.00 -15.46
C LYS A 91 -7.15 10.12 -16.80
N VAL A 92 -5.85 10.44 -16.79
CA VAL A 92 -5.04 10.54 -18.03
C VAL A 92 -5.03 9.20 -18.80
N ARG A 93 -4.90 8.06 -18.11
CA ARG A 93 -4.98 6.74 -18.77
C ARG A 93 -6.37 6.47 -19.36
N ALA A 94 -7.44 6.85 -18.67
CA ALA A 94 -8.80 6.71 -19.15
C ALA A 94 -9.04 7.58 -20.39
N GLU A 95 -8.63 8.85 -20.37
CA GLU A 95 -8.69 9.76 -21.52
C GLU A 95 -7.89 9.22 -22.71
N ARG A 96 -6.64 8.79 -22.49
CA ARG A 96 -5.82 8.15 -23.52
C ARG A 96 -6.50 6.90 -24.11
N ASN A 97 -7.09 6.06 -23.26
CA ASN A 97 -7.80 4.86 -23.71
C ASN A 97 -9.06 5.22 -24.49
N ARG A 98 -9.79 6.25 -24.06
CA ARG A 98 -10.97 6.77 -24.74
C ARG A 98 -10.62 7.32 -26.12
N ALA A 99 -9.59 8.14 -26.23
CA ALA A 99 -9.09 8.64 -27.52
C ALA A 99 -8.65 7.49 -28.45
N ARG A 100 -7.98 6.45 -27.91
CA ARG A 100 -7.64 5.25 -28.68
C ARG A 100 -8.89 4.52 -29.18
N GLU A 101 -9.94 4.45 -28.38
CA GLU A 101 -11.20 3.81 -28.76
C GLU A 101 -11.97 4.61 -29.79
N GLU A 102 -12.02 5.94 -29.65
CA GLU A 102 -12.58 6.85 -30.65
C GLU A 102 -11.84 6.71 -32.00
N VAL A 103 -10.51 6.62 -31.99
CA VAL A 103 -9.72 6.33 -33.21
C VAL A 103 -10.10 4.98 -33.81
N ARG A 104 -10.28 3.92 -32.99
CA ARG A 104 -10.74 2.63 -33.50
C ARG A 104 -12.14 2.75 -34.11
N GLN A 105 -13.07 3.41 -33.45
CA GLN A 105 -14.43 3.61 -33.95
C GLN A 105 -14.45 4.37 -35.27
N LEU A 106 -13.66 5.45 -35.38
CA LEU A 106 -13.52 6.23 -36.61
C LEU A 106 -12.91 5.39 -37.74
N ARG A 107 -11.92 4.54 -37.45
CA ARG A 107 -11.36 3.60 -38.44
C ARG A 107 -12.40 2.60 -38.94
N HIS A 108 -13.16 1.97 -38.04
CA HIS A 108 -14.24 1.05 -38.43
C HIS A 108 -15.31 1.76 -39.26
N ARG A 109 -15.66 3.01 -38.90
CA ARG A 109 -16.64 3.81 -39.66
C ARG A 109 -16.11 4.21 -41.03
N LEU A 110 -14.83 4.56 -41.14
CA LEU A 110 -14.18 4.83 -42.42
C LEU A 110 -14.17 3.58 -43.31
N GLU A 111 -13.84 2.41 -42.76
CA GLU A 111 -13.89 1.13 -43.48
C GLU A 111 -15.31 0.80 -43.96
N ALA A 112 -16.33 1.03 -43.13
CA ALA A 112 -17.73 0.84 -43.50
C ALA A 112 -18.13 1.75 -44.67
N LEU A 113 -17.87 3.05 -44.57
CA LEU A 113 -18.14 4.01 -45.65
C LEU A 113 -17.34 3.70 -46.92
N THR A 114 -16.10 3.20 -46.77
CA THR A 114 -15.28 2.78 -47.92
C THR A 114 -15.89 1.56 -48.60
N LYS A 115 -16.41 0.59 -47.83
CA LYS A 115 -17.13 -0.58 -48.37
C LYS A 115 -18.42 -0.16 -49.07
N GLU A 116 -19.17 0.79 -48.50
CA GLU A 116 -20.39 1.35 -49.10
C GLU A 116 -20.09 2.09 -50.42
N LEU A 117 -19.04 2.91 -50.45
CA LEU A 117 -18.58 3.56 -51.69
C LEU A 117 -18.14 2.53 -52.73
N ALA A 118 -17.48 1.45 -52.30
CA ALA A 118 -17.08 0.37 -53.19
C ALA A 118 -18.28 -0.43 -53.73
N SER A 119 -19.34 -0.65 -52.93
CA SER A 119 -20.58 -1.27 -53.42
C SER A 119 -21.31 -0.35 -54.38
N LEU A 120 -21.46 0.94 -54.07
CA LEU A 120 -22.09 1.90 -54.98
C LEU A 120 -21.34 2.04 -56.31
N ARG A 121 -20.00 1.98 -56.28
CA ARG A 121 -19.18 1.91 -57.50
C ARG A 121 -19.46 0.63 -58.28
N ARG A 122 -19.50 -0.53 -57.61
CA ARG A 122 -19.84 -1.82 -58.25
C ARG A 122 -21.24 -1.85 -58.84
N ASP A 123 -22.22 -1.23 -58.17
CA ASP A 123 -23.60 -1.14 -58.66
C ASP A 123 -23.67 -0.21 -59.88
N ARG A 124 -23.00 0.95 -59.84
CA ARG A 124 -22.84 1.83 -61.01
C ARG A 124 -22.11 1.17 -62.18
N ASP A 125 -21.08 0.36 -61.89
CA ASP A 125 -20.33 -0.37 -62.91
C ASP A 125 -21.12 -1.58 -63.44
N ARG A 126 -22.06 -2.14 -62.67
CA ARG A 126 -23.04 -3.15 -63.12
C ARG A 126 -24.09 -2.57 -64.07
N ASP A 127 -24.49 -1.32 -63.85
CA ASP A 127 -25.40 -0.58 -64.74
C ASP A 127 -24.70 -0.09 -66.02
N ARG A 128 -23.38 -0.28 -66.13
CA ARG A 128 -22.60 0.03 -67.34
C ARG A 128 -22.58 -1.21 -68.26
N PRO A 129 -23.01 -1.11 -69.54
CA PRO A 129 -22.97 -2.24 -70.44
C PRO A 129 -21.52 -2.70 -70.72
N ASP A 130 -21.38 -4.03 -70.77
CA ASP A 130 -20.19 -4.90 -70.76
C ASP A 130 -19.01 -4.43 -71.65
N GLU A 131 -17.89 -4.06 -71.05
CA GLU A 131 -16.56 -4.18 -71.66
C GLU A 131 -15.61 -4.88 -70.67
N ARG A 132 -15.40 -6.18 -70.87
CA ARG A 132 -14.47 -7.00 -70.08
C ARG A 132 -13.02 -6.84 -70.57
N PRO A 133 -12.04 -6.59 -69.69
CA PRO A 133 -10.65 -6.87 -69.97
C PRO A 133 -10.28 -8.33 -69.59
N PRO A 134 -9.25 -8.91 -70.23
CA PRO A 134 -8.85 -10.31 -70.06
C PRO A 134 -8.04 -10.57 -68.76
N PRO A 135 -8.03 -11.82 -68.25
CA PRO A 135 -7.37 -12.15 -66.98
C PRO A 135 -5.85 -12.34 -67.12
N PRO A 136 -5.05 -11.98 -66.09
CA PRO A 136 -3.61 -12.27 -66.03
C PRO A 136 -3.32 -13.73 -65.61
N PRO A 137 -2.14 -14.26 -65.95
CA PRO A 137 -1.76 -15.67 -65.70
C PRO A 137 -1.38 -15.95 -64.24
N PRO A 138 -1.45 -17.22 -63.79
CA PRO A 138 -1.21 -17.61 -62.40
C PRO A 138 0.28 -17.70 -62.07
N GLN A 139 0.69 -17.17 -60.90
CA GLN A 139 1.98 -17.48 -60.29
C GLN A 139 1.83 -18.55 -59.20
N PRO A 140 2.82 -19.46 -59.06
CA PRO A 140 2.77 -20.58 -58.13
C PRO A 140 3.11 -20.19 -56.69
N SER A 141 2.48 -20.94 -55.79
CA SER A 141 2.64 -21.01 -54.34
C SER A 141 4.09 -21.21 -53.86
N ALA A 142 4.53 -20.34 -52.95
CA ALA A 142 5.49 -20.66 -51.88
C ALA A 142 4.68 -20.55 -50.57
N GLY A 143 4.50 -21.60 -49.77
CA GLY A 143 5.54 -22.39 -49.14
C GLY A 143 5.71 -21.89 -47.71
N SER A 144 4.71 -22.13 -46.85
CA SER A 144 4.86 -21.96 -45.40
C SER A 144 5.72 -23.11 -44.85
N PRO A 145 6.77 -22.85 -44.04
CA PRO A 145 7.36 -23.88 -43.21
C PRO A 145 6.46 -24.16 -41.98
N PRO A 146 6.44 -25.39 -41.47
CA PRO A 146 5.62 -25.78 -40.33
C PRO A 146 6.25 -25.35 -39.01
N ALA A 147 5.37 -25.17 -38.03
CA ALA A 147 5.70 -25.15 -36.62
C ALA A 147 6.03 -26.58 -36.14
N ASP A 148 7.20 -26.74 -35.54
CA ASP A 148 7.59 -27.83 -34.63
C ASP A 148 8.18 -27.12 -33.39
N GLY A 149 7.92 -27.49 -32.14
CA GLY A 149 7.09 -28.55 -31.60
C GLY A 149 6.77 -28.19 -30.15
N ALA A 150 5.57 -28.57 -29.73
CA ALA A 150 5.21 -28.70 -28.33
C ALA A 150 5.49 -30.15 -27.93
N GLU A 151 6.44 -30.38 -27.04
CA GLU A 151 6.45 -31.54 -26.14
C GLU A 151 5.68 -31.08 -24.88
N GLY A 152 4.59 -31.74 -24.44
CA GLY A 152 4.50 -33.16 -24.11
C GLY A 152 5.02 -33.33 -22.68
N ASP A 153 4.28 -32.89 -21.66
CA ASP A 153 3.23 -33.64 -20.93
C ASP A 153 3.72 -34.90 -20.19
N ALA A 154 3.12 -35.06 -19.00
CA ALA A 154 2.98 -36.25 -18.17
C ALA A 154 4.07 -36.55 -17.12
N GLY A 155 3.73 -36.18 -15.89
CA GLY A 155 4.08 -36.92 -14.69
C GLY A 155 3.15 -36.59 -13.52
N PRO A 156 2.00 -37.27 -13.37
CA PRO A 156 1.23 -37.26 -12.14
C PRO A 156 1.39 -38.60 -11.43
N GLU A 157 1.89 -38.60 -10.20
CA GLU A 157 1.62 -39.70 -9.27
C GLU A 157 1.23 -39.11 -7.91
N GLN A 158 -0.07 -39.23 -7.61
CA GLN A 158 -0.62 -39.23 -6.25
C GLN A 158 -1.15 -40.65 -5.97
N GLU A 159 -0.70 -41.19 -4.83
CA GLU A 159 -1.37 -42.06 -3.82
C GLU A 159 -2.32 -43.21 -4.23
N PRO A 160 -2.33 -44.34 -3.47
CA PRO A 160 -3.31 -44.44 -2.38
C PRO A 160 -2.93 -45.28 -1.12
N VAL A 161 -3.26 -44.71 0.05
CA VAL A 161 -4.16 -45.24 1.11
C VAL A 161 -3.78 -46.49 1.96
N ARG A 162 -3.62 -46.20 3.28
CA ARG A 162 -4.07 -46.89 4.52
C ARG A 162 -4.03 -48.43 4.65
N ASP A 163 -3.44 -48.93 5.75
CA ASP A 163 -4.25 -49.35 6.90
C ASP A 163 -3.48 -49.49 8.23
N VAL A 164 -4.29 -49.52 9.30
CA VAL A 164 -4.06 -49.36 10.75
C VAL A 164 -3.20 -50.42 11.44
N GLY A 165 -2.45 -50.03 12.48
CA GLY A 165 -1.92 -50.97 13.48
C GLY A 165 -1.11 -50.29 14.59
N ALA A 166 -1.69 -50.27 15.79
CA ALA A 166 -1.21 -49.58 16.98
C ALA A 166 -0.04 -50.27 17.70
N GLU A 167 0.47 -49.55 18.70
CA GLU A 167 1.28 -49.97 19.87
C GLU A 167 2.81 -49.77 19.77
N VAL A 168 3.23 -48.84 20.61
CA VAL A 168 4.57 -48.37 21.01
C VAL A 168 4.41 -48.26 22.55
N PRO A 169 5.44 -48.34 23.42
CA PRO A 169 6.76 -48.98 23.36
C PRO A 169 7.19 -49.61 24.73
N GLN A 170 8.47 -49.98 24.83
CA GLN A 170 9.44 -49.50 25.84
C GLN A 170 10.24 -50.56 26.63
N LYS A 171 11.49 -50.68 26.19
CA LYS A 171 12.75 -50.44 26.92
C LYS A 171 13.01 -51.08 28.29
N ALA A 172 14.25 -51.57 28.32
CA ALA A 172 15.28 -51.40 29.33
C ALA A 172 15.34 -52.43 30.48
N LYS A 173 16.33 -53.30 30.28
CA LYS A 173 17.12 -54.01 31.28
C LYS A 173 17.85 -53.02 32.20
N GLU A 174 18.27 -53.58 33.34
CA GLU A 174 19.20 -53.09 34.39
C GLU A 174 18.55 -52.52 35.65
N LEU A 175 18.44 -53.35 36.70
CA LEU A 175 19.39 -53.34 37.82
C LEU A 175 19.15 -54.56 38.73
N GLU A 176 20.15 -54.88 39.52
CA GLU A 176 20.52 -56.19 40.02
C GLU A 176 20.27 -56.31 41.54
N LEU A 177 20.24 -57.56 42.01
CA LEU A 177 20.87 -58.02 43.26
C LEU A 177 20.35 -57.52 44.62
N MET A 178 19.58 -58.37 45.31
CA MET A 178 19.94 -58.99 46.61
C MET A 178 18.71 -59.77 47.10
N GLU A 179 18.83 -61.09 47.27
CA GLU A 179 18.34 -61.80 48.47
C GLU A 179 18.71 -63.29 48.36
N ASN A 180 19.87 -63.63 48.89
CA ASN A 180 20.18 -64.98 49.36
C ASN A 180 20.46 -64.81 50.84
N ILE A 181 19.65 -65.42 51.71
CA ILE A 181 19.99 -65.86 53.08
C ILE A 181 18.78 -66.61 53.65
N LEU A 182 19.03 -67.87 54.07
CA LEU A 182 18.23 -68.71 54.97
C LEU A 182 17.03 -69.50 54.42
N THR A 183 17.32 -70.71 53.94
CA THR A 183 16.58 -71.90 54.39
C THR A 183 17.58 -73.00 54.78
N SER A 184 18.03 -72.96 56.04
CA SER A 184 18.76 -74.05 56.68
C SER A 184 17.75 -75.08 57.20
N LYS A 185 17.93 -76.32 56.75
CA LYS A 185 17.08 -77.47 57.03
C LYS A 185 17.93 -78.48 57.78
N GLN A 186 17.79 -78.55 59.11
CA GLN A 186 18.31 -79.64 59.93
C GLN A 186 17.66 -79.59 61.31
N ASP A 187 16.86 -80.60 61.68
CA ASP A 187 17.25 -81.67 62.60
C ASP A 187 15.99 -82.42 63.11
N GLU A 188 15.96 -83.74 62.93
CA GLU A 188 14.97 -84.67 63.49
C GLU A 188 15.78 -85.72 64.26
N SER A 189 15.53 -85.87 65.55
CA SER A 189 16.16 -86.88 66.42
C SER A 189 15.07 -87.60 67.21
N TRP A 190 14.91 -88.90 66.93
CA TRP A 190 13.99 -89.81 67.60
C TRP A 190 14.74 -91.00 68.23
N GLU A 191 14.12 -91.52 69.30
CA GLU A 191 14.24 -92.86 69.91
C GLU A 191 15.38 -93.14 70.90
N GLN A 192 15.29 -94.03 71.90
CA GLN A 192 14.24 -94.74 72.67
C GLN A 192 14.99 -95.52 73.79
N ARG A 193 14.29 -95.75 74.92
CA ARG A 193 14.34 -96.91 75.87
C ARG A 193 15.65 -97.42 76.52
N GLY A 194 15.53 -97.73 77.82
CA GLY A 194 16.48 -98.48 78.69
C GLY A 194 16.63 -99.97 78.30
N PRO A 195 16.84 -100.96 79.23
CA PRO A 195 16.79 -100.95 80.69
C PRO A 195 17.93 -101.77 81.38
N ARG A 196 17.98 -101.81 82.73
CA ARG A 196 17.91 -103.05 83.57
C ARG A 196 18.46 -102.84 84.99
N ALA A 197 17.71 -103.44 85.92
CA ALA A 197 17.98 -103.61 87.34
C ALA A 197 18.89 -104.82 87.64
N SER A 198 19.39 -104.92 88.87
CA SER A 198 19.39 -106.12 89.75
C SER A 198 19.85 -105.74 91.16
N PHE A 199 19.00 -105.84 92.20
CA PHE A 199 18.84 -106.93 93.20
C PHE A 199 20.04 -107.05 94.17
N SER A 200 19.91 -107.21 95.49
CA SER A 200 19.02 -108.12 96.24
C SER A 200 19.09 -107.93 97.77
N ARG A 201 18.04 -108.45 98.48
CA ARG A 201 18.05 -109.15 99.80
C ARG A 201 18.37 -108.31 101.06
N GLN A 202 17.66 -108.40 102.21
CA GLN A 202 17.00 -109.54 102.86
C GLN A 202 16.21 -109.09 104.13
N GLU A 203 15.25 -109.93 104.56
CA GLU A 203 14.64 -110.08 105.91
C GLU A 203 13.91 -108.87 106.56
N ARG A 204 12.57 -108.78 106.53
CA ARG A 204 11.54 -109.54 107.28
C ARG A 204 11.57 -109.30 108.81
N SER A 205 10.56 -108.54 109.26
CA SER A 205 10.15 -108.26 110.65
C SER A 205 10.61 -106.94 111.29
N ARG A 206 10.81 -105.88 110.48
CA ARG A 206 10.73 -104.46 110.87
C ARG A 206 9.68 -103.69 110.03
N LEU A 207 8.82 -104.44 109.36
CA LEU A 207 7.86 -104.05 108.30
C LEU A 207 6.60 -103.35 108.81
N LEU A 208 6.68 -102.54 109.89
CA LEU A 208 5.48 -101.87 110.40
C LEU A 208 5.76 -100.46 110.90
N TRP A 209 6.95 -100.21 111.45
CA TRP A 209 7.40 -98.86 111.82
C TRP A 209 8.31 -98.24 110.75
N GLU A 210 9.06 -99.06 110.00
CA GLU A 210 9.71 -98.64 108.75
C GLU A 210 8.63 -98.38 107.67
N ASP A 211 7.55 -99.18 107.61
CA ASP A 211 6.41 -98.92 106.73
C ASP A 211 5.67 -97.62 107.06
N VAL A 212 5.50 -97.27 108.35
CA VAL A 212 4.89 -95.99 108.75
C VAL A 212 5.81 -94.80 108.48
N SER A 213 7.12 -94.91 108.73
CA SER A 213 8.12 -93.89 108.41
C SER A 213 8.30 -93.71 106.89
N VAL A 214 8.27 -94.80 106.13
CA VAL A 214 8.27 -94.80 104.66
C VAL A 214 6.98 -94.19 104.14
N VAL A 215 5.83 -94.46 104.77
CA VAL A 215 4.54 -93.83 104.43
C VAL A 215 4.55 -92.31 104.71
N GLU A 216 5.14 -91.84 105.80
CA GLU A 216 5.30 -90.39 106.08
C GLU A 216 6.31 -89.71 105.14
N GLU A 217 7.46 -90.34 104.86
CA GLU A 217 8.41 -89.88 103.85
C GLU A 217 7.81 -89.88 102.44
N ASP A 218 6.99 -90.87 102.12
CA ASP A 218 6.31 -90.96 100.84
C ASP A 218 5.17 -89.93 100.76
N ALA A 219 4.50 -89.61 101.87
CA ALA A 219 3.52 -88.52 101.93
C ALA A 219 4.17 -87.14 101.71
N THR A 220 5.35 -86.88 102.29
CA THR A 220 6.11 -85.64 102.07
C THR A 220 6.69 -85.57 100.64
N LYS A 221 7.19 -86.69 100.09
CA LYS A 221 7.59 -86.78 98.67
C LYS A 221 6.42 -86.55 97.73
N ILE A 222 5.25 -87.14 97.99
CA ILE A 222 4.02 -86.92 97.21
C ILE A 222 3.62 -85.43 97.26
N THR A 223 3.72 -84.80 98.43
CA THR A 223 3.41 -83.37 98.58
C THR A 223 4.40 -82.48 97.82
N ALA A 224 5.71 -82.78 97.88
CA ALA A 224 6.72 -82.06 97.11
C ALA A 224 6.55 -82.25 95.59
N LEU A 225 6.19 -83.46 95.14
CA LEU A 225 5.87 -83.73 93.74
C LEU A 225 4.61 -83.00 93.29
N LYS A 226 3.58 -82.89 94.13
CA LYS A 226 2.38 -82.07 93.85
C LYS A 226 2.73 -80.60 93.68
N LEU A 227 3.48 -80.00 94.61
CA LEU A 227 3.89 -78.60 94.48
C LEU A 227 4.72 -78.34 93.22
N ARG A 228 5.64 -79.25 92.86
CA ARG A 228 6.40 -79.17 91.60
C ARG A 228 5.49 -79.29 90.38
N LEU A 229 4.50 -80.18 90.42
CA LEU A 229 3.51 -80.32 89.36
C LEU A 229 2.68 -79.03 89.23
N ASP A 230 2.17 -78.49 90.33
CA ASP A 230 1.37 -77.26 90.36
C ASP A 230 2.17 -76.06 89.83
N GLU A 231 3.44 -75.91 90.24
CA GLU A 231 4.35 -74.89 89.71
C GLU A 231 4.59 -75.08 88.21
N SER A 232 4.84 -76.33 87.77
CA SER A 232 5.01 -76.64 86.34
C SER A 232 3.77 -76.34 85.51
N GLN A 233 2.57 -76.60 86.05
CA GLN A 233 1.30 -76.28 85.40
C GLN A 233 1.10 -74.76 85.29
N LYS A 234 1.43 -74.01 86.34
CA LYS A 234 1.37 -72.54 86.34
C LYS A 234 2.33 -71.93 85.30
N VAL A 235 3.54 -72.46 85.20
CA VAL A 235 4.52 -72.05 84.17
C VAL A 235 3.95 -72.35 82.77
N LEU A 236 3.42 -73.55 82.52
CA LEU A 236 2.80 -73.89 81.23
C LEU A 236 1.61 -73.00 80.87
N LEU A 237 0.78 -72.62 81.85
CA LEU A 237 -0.33 -71.70 81.62
C LEU A 237 0.19 -70.32 81.20
N LYS A 238 1.19 -69.79 81.91
CA LYS A 238 1.82 -68.52 81.55
C LYS A 238 2.48 -68.57 80.16
N GLU A 239 3.19 -69.65 79.84
CA GLU A 239 3.78 -69.84 78.51
C GLU A 239 2.71 -69.89 77.40
N ARG A 240 1.53 -70.46 77.68
CA ARG A 240 0.39 -70.44 76.74
C ARG A 240 -0.17 -69.02 76.56
N GLU A 241 -0.31 -68.27 77.65
CA GLU A 241 -0.76 -66.87 77.60
C GLU A 241 0.23 -65.99 76.83
N ASP A 242 1.53 -66.12 77.12
CA ASP A 242 2.61 -65.39 76.43
C ASP A 242 2.65 -65.77 74.94
N LYS A 243 2.50 -67.06 74.60
CA LYS A 243 2.36 -67.50 73.20
C LYS A 243 1.18 -66.83 72.50
N LEU A 244 0.01 -66.78 73.14
CA LEU A 244 -1.17 -66.11 72.58
C LEU A 244 -0.95 -64.61 72.41
N ALA A 245 -0.27 -63.95 73.35
CA ALA A 245 0.07 -62.54 73.27
C ALA A 245 1.05 -62.26 72.11
N LEU A 246 2.08 -63.09 71.96
CA LEU A 246 3.04 -63.01 70.85
C LEU A 246 2.35 -63.25 69.50
N SER A 247 1.47 -64.26 69.38
CA SER A 247 0.71 -64.50 68.16
C SER A 247 -0.13 -63.28 67.75
N LYS A 248 -0.84 -62.66 68.70
CA LYS A 248 -1.60 -61.42 68.42
C LYS A 248 -0.70 -60.26 68.00
N ASN A 249 0.50 -60.16 68.56
CA ASN A 249 1.45 -59.11 68.18
C ASN A 249 2.02 -59.36 66.77
N ILE A 250 2.29 -60.61 66.39
CA ILE A 250 2.70 -60.97 65.03
C ILE A 250 1.61 -60.59 64.03
N GLU A 251 0.36 -60.98 64.28
CA GLU A 251 -0.78 -60.62 63.40
C GLU A 251 -0.93 -59.10 63.23
N LYS A 252 -0.75 -58.32 64.30
CA LYS A 252 -0.75 -56.85 64.22
C LYS A 252 0.38 -56.32 63.34
N LEU A 253 1.61 -56.80 63.55
CA LEU A 253 2.78 -56.38 62.76
C LEU A 253 2.64 -56.78 61.29
N GLU A 254 2.07 -57.94 61.00
CA GLU A 254 1.76 -58.38 59.62
C GLU A 254 0.71 -57.47 58.96
N GLY A 255 -0.30 -57.05 59.72
CA GLY A 255 -1.28 -56.06 59.29
C GLY A 255 -0.66 -54.69 59.01
N GLU A 256 0.18 -54.19 59.92
CA GLU A 256 0.92 -52.93 59.75
C GLU A 256 1.86 -53.00 58.54
N LEU A 257 2.60 -54.09 58.37
CA LEU A 257 3.46 -54.33 57.21
C LEU A 257 2.68 -54.27 55.91
N SER A 258 1.51 -54.93 55.85
CA SER A 258 0.64 -54.91 54.67
C SER A 258 0.11 -53.51 54.37
N GLN A 259 -0.27 -52.74 55.40
CA GLN A 259 -0.67 -51.34 55.24
C GLN A 259 0.47 -50.46 54.72
N TRP A 260 1.70 -50.64 55.22
CA TRP A 260 2.87 -49.91 54.74
C TRP A 260 3.22 -50.24 53.30
N LYS A 261 3.05 -51.51 52.87
CA LYS A 261 3.22 -51.90 51.47
C LYS A 261 2.24 -51.17 50.56
N ILE A 262 0.96 -51.11 50.91
CA ILE A 262 -0.06 -50.39 50.13
C ILE A 262 0.28 -48.89 50.05
N LYS A 263 0.62 -48.26 51.18
CA LYS A 263 1.02 -46.84 51.22
C LYS A 263 2.24 -46.56 50.34
N TYR A 264 3.21 -47.46 50.34
CA TYR A 264 4.40 -47.34 49.49
C TYR A 264 4.03 -47.42 48.00
N GLU A 265 3.18 -48.37 47.62
CA GLU A 265 2.70 -48.51 46.24
C GLU A 265 1.89 -47.28 45.78
N GLU A 266 1.03 -46.74 46.64
CA GLU A 266 0.28 -45.50 46.39
C GLU A 266 1.21 -44.30 46.22
N LEU A 267 2.19 -44.14 47.11
CA LEU A 267 3.18 -43.07 47.00
C LEU A 267 3.99 -43.19 45.71
N ASN A 268 4.36 -44.41 45.32
CA ASN A 268 5.07 -44.65 44.06
C ASN A 268 4.21 -44.29 42.84
N LYS A 269 2.91 -44.63 42.85
CA LYS A 269 1.97 -44.20 41.80
C LYS A 269 1.83 -42.68 41.73
N ASN A 270 1.68 -42.02 42.88
CA ASN A 270 1.60 -40.55 42.96
C ASN A 270 2.88 -39.88 42.45
N LYS A 271 4.06 -40.42 42.79
CA LYS A 271 5.34 -39.96 42.27
C LYS A 271 5.39 -40.05 40.74
N GLN A 272 4.96 -41.18 40.17
CA GLN A 272 4.92 -41.36 38.72
C GLN A 272 3.93 -40.40 38.04
N GLU A 273 2.78 -40.17 38.65
CA GLU A 273 1.78 -39.22 38.14
C GLU A 273 2.30 -37.78 38.14
N VAL A 274 2.88 -37.32 39.25
CA VAL A 274 3.51 -35.99 39.32
C VAL A 274 4.65 -35.86 38.29
N MET A 275 5.42 -36.92 38.07
CA MET A 275 6.48 -36.91 37.07
C MET A 275 5.93 -36.81 35.64
N LYS A 276 4.81 -37.47 35.33
CA LYS A 276 4.11 -37.31 34.04
C LYS A 276 3.58 -35.90 33.88
N GLN A 277 2.91 -35.35 34.89
CA GLN A 277 2.39 -33.98 34.86
C GLN A 277 3.51 -32.95 34.65
N LEU A 278 4.65 -33.13 35.31
CA LEU A 278 5.82 -32.28 35.12
C LEU A 278 6.35 -32.35 33.67
N ASN A 279 6.38 -33.54 33.07
CA ASN A 279 6.84 -33.69 31.68
C ASN A 279 5.88 -33.05 30.69
N ILE A 280 4.56 -33.21 30.88
CA ILE A 280 3.54 -32.53 30.06
C ILE A 280 3.70 -31.01 30.19
N LEU A 281 3.88 -30.49 31.40
CA LEU A 281 4.08 -29.05 31.60
C LEU A 281 5.35 -28.53 30.92
N LYS A 282 6.43 -29.32 30.94
CA LYS A 282 7.67 -28.99 30.21
C LYS A 282 7.45 -28.96 28.71
N GLU A 283 6.72 -29.92 28.16
CA GLU A 283 6.39 -30.00 26.72
C GLU A 283 5.53 -28.79 26.31
N ILE A 284 4.47 -28.49 27.07
CA ILE A 284 3.64 -27.29 26.82
C ILE A 284 4.47 -26.01 26.87
N HIS A 285 5.35 -25.86 27.86
CA HIS A 285 6.20 -24.69 27.95
C HIS A 285 7.19 -24.61 26.79
N GLN A 286 7.74 -25.73 26.35
CA GLN A 286 8.64 -25.81 25.20
C GLN A 286 7.91 -25.44 23.90
N ASP A 287 6.68 -25.93 23.71
CA ASP A 287 5.83 -25.58 22.57
C ASP A 287 5.49 -24.09 22.57
N GLU A 288 5.17 -23.52 23.73
CA GLU A 288 4.85 -22.09 23.85
C GLU A 288 6.08 -21.21 23.56
N LEU A 289 7.27 -21.60 24.02
CA LEU A 289 8.52 -20.94 23.64
C LEU A 289 8.77 -21.04 22.13
N GLY A 290 8.43 -22.17 21.51
CA GLY A 290 8.47 -22.36 20.07
C GLY A 290 7.56 -21.37 19.34
N ARG A 291 6.30 -21.28 19.74
CA ARG A 291 5.33 -20.32 19.16
C ARG A 291 5.77 -18.88 19.32
N ILE A 292 6.20 -18.48 20.53
CA ILE A 292 6.73 -17.13 20.77
C ILE A 292 7.94 -16.84 19.87
N SER A 293 8.80 -17.83 19.65
CA SER A 293 9.97 -17.66 18.77
C SER A 293 9.56 -17.49 17.31
N GLU A 294 8.61 -18.29 16.81
CA GLU A 294 8.04 -18.16 15.46
C GLU A 294 7.36 -16.80 15.25
N ASP A 295 6.52 -16.37 16.20
CA ASP A 295 5.86 -15.06 16.16
C ASP A 295 6.88 -13.91 16.10
N LEU A 296 7.98 -13.99 16.89
CA LEU A 296 9.05 -13.01 16.86
C LEU A 296 9.81 -13.00 15.53
N GLU A 297 10.05 -14.17 14.92
CA GLU A 297 10.68 -14.27 13.61
C GLU A 297 9.81 -13.66 12.50
N ASP A 298 8.50 -13.90 12.54
CA ASP A 298 7.53 -13.31 11.62
C ASP A 298 7.45 -11.79 11.78
N GLU A 299 7.40 -11.29 13.01
CA GLU A 299 7.44 -9.85 13.30
C GLU A 299 8.73 -9.19 12.81
N LEU A 300 9.89 -9.84 13.02
CA LEU A 300 11.17 -9.38 12.48
C LEU A 300 11.17 -9.38 10.95
N GLY A 301 10.59 -10.40 10.32
CA GLY A 301 10.41 -10.48 8.88
C GLY A 301 9.55 -9.35 8.32
N ALA A 302 8.42 -9.07 8.97
CA ALA A 302 7.53 -7.97 8.62
C ALA A 302 8.21 -6.60 8.80
N ARG A 303 8.97 -6.43 9.88
CA ARG A 303 9.76 -5.21 10.12
C ARG A 303 10.84 -5.01 9.06
N SER A 304 11.58 -6.06 8.70
CA SER A 304 12.59 -6.00 7.63
C SER A 304 11.97 -5.65 6.27
N SER A 305 10.81 -6.23 5.95
CA SER A 305 10.04 -5.87 4.75
C SER A 305 9.65 -4.39 4.74
N MET A 306 9.17 -3.87 5.86
CA MET A 306 8.83 -2.46 6.01
C MET A 306 10.06 -1.55 5.85
N ASP A 307 11.19 -1.90 6.45
CA ASP A 307 12.44 -1.15 6.34
C ASP A 307 12.95 -1.10 4.89
N LYS A 308 12.86 -2.20 4.13
CA LYS A 308 13.17 -2.22 2.70
C LYS A 308 12.28 -1.25 1.93
N LYS A 309 10.97 -1.27 2.20
CA LYS A 309 10.00 -0.39 1.55
C LYS A 309 10.23 1.09 1.88
N LEU A 310 10.62 1.39 3.12
CA LEU A 310 11.03 2.74 3.53
C LEU A 310 12.29 3.18 2.80
N ALA A 311 13.27 2.30 2.63
CA ALA A 311 14.48 2.59 1.86
C ALA A 311 14.18 2.85 0.38
N GLU A 312 13.32 2.04 -0.25
CA GLU A 312 12.85 2.24 -1.62
C GLU A 312 12.15 3.58 -1.81
N LEU A 313 11.22 3.93 -0.90
CA LEU A 313 10.53 5.22 -0.95
C LEU A 313 11.48 6.40 -0.75
N ARG A 314 12.49 6.28 0.12
CA ARG A 314 13.53 7.31 0.28
C ARG A 314 14.35 7.48 -1.00
N ALA A 315 14.80 6.39 -1.60
CA ALA A 315 15.55 6.43 -2.85
C ALA A 315 14.71 7.04 -4.00
N GLU A 316 13.42 6.71 -4.07
CA GLU A 316 12.52 7.30 -5.07
C GLU A 316 12.29 8.80 -4.85
N MET A 317 12.20 9.25 -3.59
CA MET A 317 12.14 10.69 -3.28
C MET A 317 13.42 11.40 -3.71
N GLU A 318 14.60 10.85 -3.42
CA GLU A 318 15.89 11.41 -3.84
C GLU A 318 16.00 11.47 -5.37
N ARG A 319 15.57 10.42 -6.07
CA ARG A 319 15.52 10.36 -7.54
C ARG A 319 14.64 11.48 -8.10
N LEU A 320 13.42 11.63 -7.58
CA LEU A 320 12.49 12.67 -8.01
C LEU A 320 13.01 14.08 -7.71
N GLN A 321 13.69 14.30 -6.58
CA GLN A 321 14.32 15.58 -6.27
C GLN A 321 15.45 15.92 -7.26
N ALA A 322 16.30 14.94 -7.59
CA ALA A 322 17.35 15.11 -8.58
C ALA A 322 16.78 15.43 -9.97
N GLU A 323 15.72 14.72 -10.39
CA GLU A 323 15.02 15.01 -11.64
C GLU A 323 14.39 16.40 -11.65
N ASN A 324 13.73 16.80 -10.55
CA ASN A 324 13.14 18.13 -10.43
C ASN A 324 14.20 19.22 -10.58
N ALA A 325 15.34 19.08 -9.90
CA ALA A 325 16.47 20.01 -10.01
C ALA A 325 17.04 20.05 -11.44
N ALA A 326 17.17 18.90 -12.10
CA ALA A 326 17.63 18.83 -13.48
C ALA A 326 16.65 19.50 -14.46
N GLU A 327 15.35 19.33 -14.26
CA GLU A 327 14.32 20.00 -15.05
C GLU A 327 14.29 21.51 -14.83
N TRP A 328 14.48 21.97 -13.59
CA TRP A 328 14.66 23.41 -13.32
C TRP A 328 15.85 23.98 -14.10
N GLY A 329 17.00 23.31 -14.06
CA GLY A 329 18.17 23.73 -14.83
C GLY A 329 17.95 23.69 -16.35
N ARG A 330 17.16 22.74 -16.86
CA ARG A 330 16.75 22.71 -18.28
C ARG A 330 15.85 23.89 -18.63
N ARG A 331 14.87 24.17 -17.78
CA ARG A 331 13.93 25.27 -17.95
C ARG A 331 14.64 26.61 -18.01
N GLU A 332 15.57 26.85 -17.08
CA GLU A 332 16.37 28.08 -17.05
C GLU A 332 17.18 28.26 -18.34
N ARG A 333 17.86 27.21 -18.81
CA ARG A 333 18.59 27.24 -20.09
C ARG A 333 17.67 27.60 -21.26
N LEU A 334 16.53 26.93 -21.38
CA LEU A 334 15.57 27.24 -22.45
C LEU A 334 14.99 28.65 -22.35
N GLU A 335 14.78 29.17 -21.14
CA GLU A 335 14.34 30.56 -20.94
C GLU A 335 15.40 31.57 -21.38
N THR A 336 16.68 31.30 -21.10
CA THR A 336 17.78 32.14 -21.60
C THR A 336 17.89 32.11 -23.12
N GLU A 337 17.76 30.92 -23.73
CA GLU A 337 17.78 30.76 -25.20
C GLU A 337 16.58 31.46 -25.85
N LYS A 338 15.38 31.32 -25.27
CA LYS A 338 14.19 32.04 -25.71
C LYS A 338 14.42 33.56 -25.73
N LEU A 339 14.94 34.13 -24.64
CA LEU A 339 15.21 35.57 -24.56
C LEU A 339 16.26 36.02 -25.58
N ASN A 340 17.26 35.19 -25.87
CA ASN A 340 18.25 35.48 -26.91
C ASN A 340 17.61 35.48 -28.30
N LEU A 341 16.82 34.46 -28.63
CA LEU A 341 16.08 34.39 -29.89
C LEU A 341 15.10 35.55 -30.05
N GLU A 342 14.43 35.98 -28.98
CA GLU A 342 13.54 37.16 -29.01
C GLU A 342 14.30 38.45 -29.35
N ARG A 343 15.51 38.65 -28.78
CA ARG A 343 16.37 39.79 -29.12
C ARG A 343 16.84 39.74 -30.57
N GLU A 344 17.26 38.57 -31.04
CA GLU A 344 17.67 38.37 -32.44
C GLU A 344 16.51 38.60 -33.40
N ASN A 345 15.32 38.09 -33.10
CA ASN A 345 14.12 38.29 -33.92
C ASN A 345 13.76 39.79 -34.01
N LYS A 346 13.82 40.51 -32.88
CA LYS A 346 13.63 41.97 -32.86
C LYS A 346 14.65 42.69 -33.73
N LYS A 347 15.92 42.27 -33.69
CA LYS A 347 16.99 42.84 -34.53
C LYS A 347 16.73 42.58 -36.03
N LEU A 348 16.34 41.36 -36.39
CA LEU A 348 16.02 41.01 -37.78
C LEU A 348 14.80 41.79 -38.29
N ARG A 349 13.77 41.98 -37.47
CA ARG A 349 12.60 42.81 -37.83
C ARG A 349 13.00 44.26 -38.10
N ALA A 350 13.84 44.85 -37.26
CA ALA A 350 14.35 46.20 -37.49
C ALA A 350 15.16 46.28 -38.79
N GLN A 351 16.01 45.28 -39.09
CA GLN A 351 16.74 45.22 -40.35
C GLN A 351 15.83 45.10 -41.57
N ILE A 352 14.74 44.32 -41.48
CA ILE A 352 13.74 44.22 -42.53
C ILE A 352 13.07 45.58 -42.75
N GLU A 353 12.66 46.26 -41.68
CA GLU A 353 12.05 47.59 -41.73
C GLU A 353 12.98 48.63 -42.38
N ASP A 354 14.26 48.65 -42.00
CA ASP A 354 15.28 49.53 -42.61
C ASP A 354 15.41 49.28 -44.12
N LEU A 355 15.45 48.00 -44.54
CA LEU A 355 15.55 47.62 -45.95
C LEU A 355 14.28 47.95 -46.73
N GLU A 356 13.11 47.73 -46.14
CA GLU A 356 11.82 48.12 -46.71
C GLU A 356 11.73 49.63 -46.90
N GLU A 357 12.22 50.41 -45.94
CA GLU A 357 12.27 51.87 -46.04
C GLU A 357 13.23 52.32 -47.15
N VAL A 358 14.40 51.70 -47.28
CA VAL A 358 15.34 51.95 -48.39
C VAL A 358 14.69 51.62 -49.73
N LEU A 359 13.99 50.49 -49.85
CA LEU A 359 13.27 50.11 -51.07
C LEU A 359 12.13 51.09 -51.38
N ALA A 360 11.38 51.54 -50.37
CA ALA A 360 10.32 52.53 -50.52
C ALA A 360 10.87 53.90 -50.96
N ARG A 361 12.00 54.34 -50.39
CA ARG A 361 12.71 55.55 -50.82
C ARG A 361 13.16 55.45 -52.28
N LYS A 362 13.77 54.32 -52.68
CA LYS A 362 14.16 54.08 -54.08
C LYS A 362 12.96 54.11 -55.02
N ARG A 363 11.85 53.44 -54.69
CA ARG A 363 10.61 53.47 -55.49
C ARG A 363 10.09 54.90 -55.67
N ARG A 364 10.08 55.72 -54.61
CA ARG A 364 9.70 57.14 -54.68
C ARG A 364 10.65 57.95 -55.57
N GLN A 365 11.96 57.75 -55.43
CA GLN A 365 12.96 58.42 -56.27
C GLN A 365 12.81 58.07 -57.75
N THR A 366 12.62 56.78 -58.08
CA THR A 366 12.37 56.34 -59.45
C THR A 366 11.07 56.93 -59.99
N ALA A 367 9.99 56.93 -59.22
CA ALA A 367 8.73 57.54 -59.64
C ALA A 367 8.86 59.05 -59.87
N SER A 368 9.58 59.78 -59.01
CA SER A 368 9.82 61.22 -59.21
C SER A 368 10.68 61.49 -60.44
N ALA A 369 11.68 60.66 -60.72
CA ALA A 369 12.52 60.79 -61.92
C ALA A 369 11.68 60.59 -63.19
N LEU A 370 10.82 59.56 -63.21
CA LEU A 370 9.90 59.32 -64.32
C LEU A 370 8.86 60.45 -64.50
N ASP A 371 8.36 61.05 -63.42
CA ASP A 371 7.45 62.20 -63.48
C ASP A 371 8.15 63.46 -64.02
N THR A 372 9.41 63.70 -63.62
CA THR A 372 10.19 64.81 -64.20
C THR A 372 10.44 64.59 -65.68
N ASP A 373 10.80 63.37 -66.09
CA ASP A 373 11.03 63.01 -67.50
C ASP A 373 9.74 63.11 -68.33
N LEU A 374 8.60 62.73 -67.76
CA LEU A 374 7.30 62.86 -68.43
C LEU A 374 6.94 64.35 -68.64
N LYS A 375 7.16 65.19 -67.63
CA LYS A 375 6.90 66.64 -67.71
C LYS A 375 7.81 67.34 -68.72
N THR A 376 9.08 66.95 -68.80
CA THR A 376 10.00 67.51 -69.80
C THR A 376 9.58 67.11 -71.21
N ILE A 377 9.28 65.82 -71.46
CA ILE A 377 8.76 65.34 -72.75
C ILE A 377 7.46 66.04 -73.11
N GLN A 378 6.54 66.20 -72.15
CA GLN A 378 5.28 66.88 -72.37
C GLN A 378 5.49 68.36 -72.75
N ALA A 379 6.39 69.08 -72.08
CA ALA A 379 6.75 70.45 -72.42
C ALA A 379 7.40 70.57 -73.81
N GLU A 380 8.31 69.65 -74.16
CA GLU A 380 8.94 69.60 -75.48
C GLU A 380 7.91 69.32 -76.60
N LEU A 381 6.96 68.41 -76.36
CA LEU A 381 5.87 68.13 -77.29
C LEU A 381 4.95 69.34 -77.44
N PHE A 382 4.60 70.04 -76.37
CA PHE A 382 3.81 71.26 -76.44
C PHE A 382 4.52 72.36 -77.22
N GLU A 383 5.81 72.59 -76.99
CA GLU A 383 6.60 73.57 -77.74
C GLU A 383 6.76 73.17 -79.22
N LYS A 384 6.94 71.87 -79.52
CA LYS A 384 6.94 71.38 -80.91
C LYS A 384 5.59 71.59 -81.58
N ASN A 385 4.49 71.14 -80.96
CA ASN A 385 3.14 71.35 -81.47
C ASN A 385 2.83 72.83 -81.68
N LYS A 386 3.28 73.70 -80.77
CA LYS A 386 3.12 75.16 -80.90
C LYS A 386 3.91 75.72 -82.09
N LYS A 387 5.14 75.26 -82.31
CA LYS A 387 5.97 75.65 -83.46
C LYS A 387 5.41 75.12 -84.78
N GLU A 388 4.99 73.86 -84.82
CA GLU A 388 4.36 73.23 -85.99
C GLU A 388 3.02 73.88 -86.32
N LEU A 389 2.20 74.21 -85.31
CA LEU A 389 0.97 74.96 -85.51
C LEU A 389 1.24 76.36 -86.07
N ALA A 390 2.22 77.08 -85.52
CA ALA A 390 2.63 78.38 -86.07
C ALA A 390 3.15 78.27 -87.51
N GLN A 391 3.90 77.20 -87.84
CA GLN A 391 4.34 76.92 -89.21
C GLN A 391 3.15 76.63 -90.14
N ALA A 392 2.17 75.82 -89.70
CA ALA A 392 0.97 75.52 -90.45
C ALA A 392 0.08 76.76 -90.63
N GLU A 393 -0.04 77.62 -89.61
CA GLU A 393 -0.73 78.91 -89.69
C GLU A 393 -0.05 79.85 -90.71
N ASP A 394 1.29 79.91 -90.71
CA ASP A 394 2.05 80.66 -91.70
C ASP A 394 1.88 80.09 -93.12
N GLU A 395 1.85 78.77 -93.28
CA GLU A 395 1.61 78.09 -94.57
C GLU A 395 0.18 78.32 -95.08
N VAL A 396 -0.84 78.20 -94.22
CA VAL A 396 -2.23 78.54 -94.54
C VAL A 396 -2.35 80.02 -94.88
N GLY A 397 -1.67 80.92 -94.15
CA GLY A 397 -1.61 82.34 -94.46
C GLY A 397 -1.00 82.64 -95.84
N LYS A 398 0.07 81.92 -96.21
CA LYS A 398 0.66 82.00 -97.55
C LYS A 398 -0.29 81.46 -98.63
N LEU A 399 -0.97 80.33 -98.39
CA LEU A 399 -1.97 79.78 -99.30
C LEU A 399 -3.18 80.71 -99.49
N MET A 400 -3.69 81.30 -98.41
CA MET A 400 -4.74 82.31 -98.43
C MET A 400 -4.31 83.55 -99.23
N LEU A 401 -3.04 83.94 -99.16
CA LEU A 401 -2.50 85.05 -99.96
C LEU A 401 -2.40 84.69 -101.45
N VAL A 402 -2.04 83.44 -101.78
CA VAL A 402 -2.03 82.92 -103.16
C VAL A 402 -3.45 82.81 -103.72
N GLU A 403 -4.41 82.32 -102.94
CA GLU A 403 -5.83 82.26 -103.29
C GLU A 403 -6.41 83.67 -103.49
N ARG A 404 -6.02 84.64 -102.64
CA ARG A 404 -6.43 86.04 -102.76
C ARG A 404 -5.80 86.78 -103.96
N VAL A 405 -4.64 86.33 -104.45
CA VAL A 405 -4.00 86.86 -105.67
C VAL A 405 -4.50 86.15 -106.94
N GLY A 406 -4.90 84.88 -106.85
CA GLY A 406 -5.42 84.09 -107.98
C GLY A 406 -6.90 84.33 -108.32
N VAL A 407 -7.71 84.87 -107.39
CA VAL A 407 -9.19 84.95 -107.53
C VAL A 407 -9.67 86.41 -107.62
N SER A 408 -9.08 87.20 -108.54
CA SER A 408 -9.52 88.59 -108.86
C SER A 408 -10.32 88.69 -110.17
N CYS A 409 -10.84 87.57 -110.70
CA CYS A 409 -11.66 87.55 -111.93
C CYS A 409 -12.71 86.42 -111.91
N PHE A 410 -13.80 86.59 -111.17
CA PHE A 410 -15.20 86.20 -111.49
C PHE A 410 -16.08 86.24 -110.23
N ALA A 411 -17.29 86.77 -110.36
CA ALA A 411 -18.39 86.76 -109.38
C ALA A 411 -19.15 85.40 -109.40
N PRO A 412 -20.32 85.18 -108.75
CA PRO A 412 -20.89 85.59 -107.45
C PRO A 412 -21.52 84.40 -106.63
N TYR A 413 -22.06 84.69 -105.44
CA TYR A 413 -23.31 84.16 -104.81
C TYR A 413 -23.51 82.67 -104.40
N LEU A 414 -23.85 82.53 -103.10
CA LEU A 414 -24.91 81.74 -102.43
C LEU A 414 -24.89 80.21 -102.26
N ALA A 415 -25.44 79.84 -101.09
CA ALA A 415 -26.17 78.61 -100.73
C ALA A 415 -25.28 77.36 -100.51
N ALA A 416 -25.59 76.39 -99.67
CA ALA A 416 -26.75 76.07 -98.84
C ALA A 416 -26.29 75.17 -97.68
N SER A 417 -27.10 75.15 -96.62
CA SER A 417 -27.06 74.24 -95.47
C SER A 417 -27.06 72.76 -95.84
N SER A 418 -26.51 71.91 -94.96
CA SER A 418 -27.16 70.66 -94.52
C SER A 418 -26.51 70.07 -93.26
N THR A 419 -27.33 69.99 -92.22
CA THR A 419 -27.41 69.06 -91.08
C THR A 419 -27.19 67.59 -91.56
N ILE A 420 -26.79 66.54 -90.82
CA ILE A 420 -27.17 65.97 -89.52
C ILE A 420 -26.08 64.88 -89.11
N PRO A 421 -26.27 63.95 -88.14
CA PRO A 421 -25.60 63.88 -86.83
C PRO A 421 -24.71 62.63 -86.62
N SER A 422 -24.04 62.51 -85.46
CA SER A 422 -23.92 61.20 -84.78
C SER A 422 -23.22 61.28 -83.42
N HIS A 423 -24.01 61.00 -82.37
CA HIS A 423 -23.74 60.17 -81.19
C HIS A 423 -22.45 60.36 -80.35
N PRO A 424 -22.59 60.64 -79.03
CA PRO A 424 -21.53 60.40 -78.06
C PRO A 424 -21.43 58.89 -77.76
N ILE A 425 -20.23 58.34 -77.90
CA ILE A 425 -19.92 56.94 -77.53
C ILE A 425 -19.62 56.87 -76.03
N PRO A 426 -20.10 55.83 -75.31
CA PRO A 426 -20.14 55.80 -73.86
C PRO A 426 -18.79 55.45 -73.24
N SER A 427 -18.38 56.20 -72.22
CA SER A 427 -17.35 55.78 -71.27
C SER A 427 -17.95 54.71 -70.34
N PRO A 428 -17.27 53.56 -70.12
CA PRO A 428 -17.78 52.48 -69.29
C PRO A 428 -17.90 52.92 -67.82
N PRO A 429 -18.93 52.47 -67.08
CA PRO A 429 -19.06 52.78 -65.68
C PRO A 429 -17.95 52.08 -64.89
N ILE A 430 -17.25 52.87 -64.07
CA ILE A 430 -16.50 52.39 -62.91
C ILE A 430 -17.47 51.49 -62.10
N PRO A 431 -17.08 50.25 -61.74
CA PRO A 431 -17.85 49.46 -60.79
C PRO A 431 -17.81 50.17 -59.42
N SER A 432 -18.75 51.08 -59.21
CA SER A 432 -19.26 51.34 -57.87
C SER A 432 -20.04 50.09 -57.49
N HIS A 433 -19.33 49.10 -56.97
CA HIS A 433 -19.98 48.18 -56.05
C HIS A 433 -20.50 49.05 -54.90
N PRO A 434 -21.82 49.22 -54.68
CA PRO A 434 -22.24 49.26 -53.30
C PRO A 434 -21.70 47.95 -52.72
N ILE A 435 -20.86 48.03 -51.69
CA ILE A 435 -20.67 46.89 -50.81
C ILE A 435 -22.09 46.38 -50.52
N PRO A 436 -22.45 45.13 -50.87
CA PRO A 436 -23.74 44.61 -50.45
C PRO A 436 -23.75 44.73 -48.93
N SER A 437 -24.62 45.58 -48.38
CA SER A 437 -24.86 45.65 -46.93
C SER A 437 -25.43 44.34 -46.38
N HIS A 438 -25.48 43.26 -47.18
CA HIS A 438 -26.00 41.96 -46.81
C HIS A 438 -25.18 40.84 -47.50
N PRO A 439 -24.33 40.18 -46.71
CA PRO A 439 -24.47 38.74 -46.48
C PRO A 439 -24.69 38.46 -44.99
N ILE A 440 -25.49 39.30 -44.33
CA ILE A 440 -25.71 39.22 -42.89
C ILE A 440 -26.81 38.21 -42.48
N PRO A 441 -27.87 37.88 -43.26
CA PRO A 441 -28.91 36.98 -42.78
C PRO A 441 -28.41 35.56 -42.46
N GLN A 442 -27.52 35.01 -43.28
CA GLN A 442 -26.98 33.66 -43.07
C GLN A 442 -25.93 33.64 -41.97
N LEU A 443 -25.16 34.73 -41.82
CA LEU A 443 -24.18 34.87 -40.75
C LEU A 443 -24.87 35.10 -39.40
N ASP A 444 -25.94 35.90 -39.35
CA ASP A 444 -26.77 36.12 -38.16
C ASP A 444 -27.56 34.86 -37.78
N GLU A 445 -28.07 34.12 -38.76
CA GLU A 445 -28.73 32.83 -38.52
C GLU A 445 -27.72 31.80 -38.00
N ALA A 446 -26.51 31.73 -38.57
CA ALA A 446 -25.43 30.90 -38.04
C ALA A 446 -25.03 31.32 -36.62
N HIS A 447 -24.89 32.61 -36.32
CA HIS A 447 -24.62 33.10 -34.97
C HIS A 447 -25.78 32.81 -34.00
N ASN A 448 -27.04 32.87 -34.45
CA ASN A 448 -28.20 32.49 -33.66
C ASN A 448 -28.24 30.99 -33.38
N GLN A 449 -27.91 30.17 -34.37
CA GLN A 449 -27.77 28.71 -34.20
C GLN A 449 -26.63 28.38 -33.25
N THR A 450 -25.48 29.04 -33.36
CA THR A 450 -24.36 28.90 -32.42
C THR A 450 -24.77 29.27 -31.01
N ARG A 451 -25.50 30.38 -30.82
CA ARG A 451 -25.99 30.77 -29.48
C ARG A 451 -27.03 29.79 -28.93
N LYS A 452 -27.91 29.22 -29.77
CA LYS A 452 -28.88 28.20 -29.35
C LYS A 452 -28.18 26.90 -28.96
N LEU A 453 -27.20 26.45 -29.75
CA LEU A 453 -26.40 25.27 -29.46
C LEU A 453 -25.56 25.46 -28.20
N GLN A 454 -24.99 26.66 -27.99
CA GLN A 454 -24.26 26.98 -26.77
C GLN A 454 -25.16 26.89 -25.54
N ARG A 455 -26.35 27.52 -25.57
CA ARG A 455 -27.31 27.41 -24.44
C ARG A 455 -27.75 25.96 -24.21
N SER A 456 -28.01 25.20 -25.27
CA SER A 456 -28.38 23.80 -25.14
C SER A 456 -27.23 22.95 -24.57
N LEU A 457 -25.99 23.27 -24.91
CA LEU A 457 -24.81 22.62 -24.35
C LEU A 457 -24.64 22.97 -22.87
N ASP A 458 -24.83 24.24 -22.51
CA ASP A 458 -24.76 24.71 -21.13
C ASP A 458 -25.87 24.05 -20.28
N GLU A 459 -27.11 23.97 -20.77
CA GLU A 459 -28.22 23.26 -20.11
C GLU A 459 -27.95 21.75 -19.94
N GLN A 460 -27.37 21.09 -20.95
CA GLN A 460 -26.98 19.68 -20.85
C GLN A 460 -25.81 19.48 -19.86
N THR A 461 -24.89 20.45 -19.78
CA THR A 461 -23.78 20.44 -18.83
C THR A 461 -24.33 20.58 -17.40
N GLU A 462 -25.24 21.51 -17.17
CA GLU A 462 -25.90 21.69 -15.87
C GLU A 462 -26.71 20.45 -15.46
N GLN A 463 -27.42 19.81 -16.40
CA GLN A 463 -28.10 18.53 -16.13
C GLN A 463 -27.13 17.43 -15.75
N SER A 464 -26.00 17.32 -16.47
CA SER A 464 -24.95 16.34 -16.16
C SER A 464 -24.34 16.60 -14.77
N GLU A 465 -24.07 17.86 -14.43
CA GLU A 465 -23.56 18.27 -13.11
C GLU A 465 -24.58 17.96 -12.00
N SER A 466 -25.87 18.21 -12.24
CA SER A 466 -26.95 17.86 -11.31
C SER A 466 -27.01 16.35 -11.04
N PHE A 467 -26.94 15.52 -12.09
CA PHE A 467 -26.89 14.07 -11.92
C PHE A 467 -25.62 13.60 -11.23
N GLN A 468 -24.47 14.24 -11.49
CA GLN A 468 -23.21 13.95 -10.83
C GLN A 468 -23.31 14.20 -9.31
N VAL A 469 -23.88 15.33 -8.90
CA VAL A 469 -24.11 15.65 -7.48
C VAL A 469 -25.08 14.64 -6.84
N GLN A 470 -26.15 14.26 -7.54
CA GLN A 470 -27.07 13.22 -7.05
C GLN A 470 -26.36 11.88 -6.85
N LEU A 471 -25.49 11.47 -7.79
CA LEU A 471 -24.68 10.27 -7.67
C LEU A 471 -23.69 10.34 -6.49
N GLU A 472 -23.03 11.48 -6.29
CA GLU A 472 -22.14 11.68 -5.15
C GLU A 472 -22.88 11.60 -3.82
N HIS A 473 -24.10 12.13 -3.76
CA HIS A 473 -24.94 12.05 -2.57
C HIS A 473 -25.38 10.60 -2.29
N LEU A 474 -25.77 9.85 -3.33
CA LEU A 474 -26.08 8.42 -3.22
C LEU A 474 -24.86 7.59 -2.80
N GLN A 475 -23.70 7.83 -3.41
CA GLN A 475 -22.45 7.16 -3.02
C GLN A 475 -22.04 7.50 -1.59
N SER A 476 -22.22 8.75 -1.15
CA SER A 476 -21.96 9.17 0.22
C SER A 476 -22.90 8.48 1.21
N ARG A 477 -24.20 8.36 0.88
CA ARG A 477 -25.17 7.62 1.69
C ARG A 477 -24.84 6.13 1.75
N LEU A 478 -24.48 5.51 0.64
CA LEU A 478 -24.08 4.10 0.58
C LEU A 478 -22.79 3.85 1.38
N ARG A 479 -21.81 4.75 1.27
CA ARG A 479 -20.55 4.65 2.04
C ARG A 479 -20.82 4.76 3.54
N ARG A 480 -21.68 5.70 3.97
CA ARG A 480 -22.12 5.81 5.37
C ARG A 480 -22.88 4.57 5.86
N GLN A 481 -23.66 3.94 4.99
CA GLN A 481 -24.38 2.70 5.31
C GLN A 481 -23.44 1.49 5.43
N GLN A 482 -22.40 1.42 4.59
CA GLN A 482 -21.38 0.35 4.62
C GLN A 482 -20.33 0.55 5.73
N SER A 483 -20.12 1.79 6.18
CA SER A 483 -19.19 2.14 7.25
C SER A 483 -19.83 2.21 8.64
N ALA A 484 -21.03 1.64 8.83
CA ALA A 484 -21.58 1.45 10.17
C ALA A 484 -20.74 0.39 10.90
N PRO A 485 -20.22 0.67 12.12
CA PRO A 485 -19.38 -0.29 12.84
C PRO A 485 -20.20 -1.54 13.16
N LEU A 486 -19.71 -2.70 12.70
CA LEU A 486 -20.26 -4.04 12.97
C LEU A 486 -20.16 -4.45 14.45
N PHE A 487 -19.58 -3.60 15.32
CA PHE A 487 -19.50 -3.81 16.77
C PHE A 487 -20.52 -2.93 17.51
N GLY A 488 -21.76 -3.38 17.57
CA GLY A 488 -22.79 -2.69 18.37
C GLY A 488 -24.10 -3.43 18.61
N LYS A 489 -24.26 -4.66 18.10
CA LYS A 489 -25.48 -5.44 18.30
C LYS A 489 -25.14 -6.81 18.87
N ILE A 490 -24.79 -6.88 20.15
CA ILE A 490 -25.10 -8.00 21.04
C ILE A 490 -25.01 -7.48 22.48
N ARG A 491 -26.11 -7.67 23.23
CA ARG A 491 -26.37 -7.37 24.66
C ARG A 491 -26.77 -5.92 24.99
N SER A 492 -28.07 -5.67 24.98
CA SER A 492 -28.75 -5.26 26.22
C SER A 492 -30.26 -5.47 26.10
N ALA A 493 -30.77 -6.47 26.82
CA ALA A 493 -32.20 -6.61 27.13
C ALA A 493 -32.30 -7.10 28.58
N ARG A 494 -33.14 -6.40 29.37
CA ARG A 494 -33.39 -6.50 30.83
C ARG A 494 -32.32 -5.79 31.66
N PHE A 495 -32.56 -4.68 32.35
CA PHE A 495 -33.72 -4.23 33.13
C PHE A 495 -33.85 -2.69 33.11
N GLY A 496 -35.06 -2.14 33.17
CA GLY A 496 -35.33 -0.75 33.64
C GLY A 496 -35.64 -0.73 35.15
N PRO A 497 -36.17 0.36 35.76
CA PRO A 497 -36.53 1.68 35.21
C PRO A 497 -36.02 2.91 36.04
N ASP A 498 -36.30 4.12 35.54
CA ASP A 498 -36.45 5.44 36.22
C ASP A 498 -35.28 6.03 37.04
N ASP A 499 -34.72 7.17 36.62
CA ASP A 499 -35.22 8.52 36.99
C ASP A 499 -34.33 9.64 36.37
N ALA A 500 -34.94 10.82 36.29
CA ALA A 500 -34.65 12.08 35.62
C ALA A 500 -33.23 12.65 35.61
N GLY A 501 -32.94 13.45 34.58
CA GLY A 501 -31.88 14.46 34.67
C GLY A 501 -31.40 15.05 33.36
N ASP A 502 -32.18 15.99 32.83
CA ASP A 502 -31.71 17.19 32.12
C ASP A 502 -31.23 17.07 30.66
N GLY A 503 -31.90 17.82 29.80
CA GLY A 503 -31.70 17.86 28.36
C GLY A 503 -32.44 19.08 27.80
N THR A 504 -31.96 20.26 28.18
CA THR A 504 -32.47 21.55 27.74
C THR A 504 -32.18 21.76 26.25
N SER A 505 -33.23 21.94 25.48
CA SER A 505 -33.42 22.96 24.43
C SER A 505 -32.32 23.22 23.38
N ASP A 506 -32.69 22.91 22.13
CA ASP A 506 -32.47 23.72 20.89
C ASP A 506 -32.95 25.19 21.08
N PRO A 507 -32.77 26.19 20.18
CA PRO A 507 -32.04 26.25 18.89
C PRO A 507 -31.26 27.59 18.65
N ASP A 508 -30.64 27.70 17.46
CA ASP A 508 -30.31 28.91 16.66
C ASP A 508 -29.64 30.14 17.31
N GLU A 509 -28.48 30.57 16.77
CA GLU A 509 -28.32 31.93 16.21
C GLU A 509 -26.98 32.08 15.46
N ASP A 510 -27.07 32.72 14.30
CA ASP A 510 -26.00 33.22 13.45
C ASP A 510 -25.15 34.26 14.19
N GLU A 511 -23.82 34.24 14.00
CA GLU A 511 -23.02 35.47 14.14
C GLU A 511 -22.12 35.69 12.92
N ASP A 512 -22.53 36.71 12.16
CA ASP A 512 -21.78 37.43 11.16
C ASP A 512 -20.60 38.21 11.79
N LEU A 513 -19.51 38.25 11.02
CA LEU A 513 -18.64 39.41 10.78
C LEU A 513 -18.01 40.14 12.00
N GLN A 514 -16.68 40.02 12.11
CA GLN A 514 -15.87 41.21 12.38
C GLN A 514 -14.53 41.21 11.63
N ILE A 515 -14.55 42.00 10.56
CA ILE A 515 -13.38 42.61 9.93
C ILE A 515 -12.77 43.59 10.94
N GLN A 516 -11.48 43.47 11.22
CA GLN A 516 -10.69 44.58 11.75
C GLN A 516 -9.28 44.57 11.18
N VAL A 517 -9.04 45.60 10.36
CA VAL A 517 -7.75 46.17 9.95
C VAL A 517 -7.74 47.56 10.60
N PRO A 518 -6.66 47.98 11.29
CA PRO A 518 -5.45 48.50 10.64
C PRO A 518 -4.20 47.62 10.78
#